data_AF-A0A962S5B3-F1
#
_entry.id   AF-A0A962S5B3-F1
#
_cell.length_a   1.000
_cell.length_b   1.000
_cell.length_c   1.000
_cell.angle_alpha   90.00
_cell.angle_beta   90.00
_cell.angle_gamma   90.00
#
_symmetry.space_group_name_H-M   'P 1'
#
loop_
_entity.id
_entity.type
_entity.pdbx_description
1 polymer ?
#
loop_
_entity_poly.entity_id
_entity_poly.type
_entity_poly.pdbx_seq_one_letter_code
_entity_poly.pdbx_strand_id
1 'polypeptide(L)'
;HTVDGTVYLVSPGVFQRYAQEHPQIAKLAKTEKLSDWQWAQKKFEKLGLHRKQDNGLNIWTCEVTGPRKSRRLHGYLLADGSVLFNEPILNNPYLTLSVGEAQSNSGAT
;
A
#
# COMPACT_ATOMS: atom_id res chain seq x y z
N HIS A 1 4.37 -0.17 -7.90
CA HIS A 1 3.76 -0.52 -9.20
C HIS A 1 2.86 0.62 -9.65
N THR A 2 2.30 0.53 -10.84
CA THR A 2 1.28 1.46 -11.35
C THR A 2 0.06 0.69 -11.81
N VAL A 3 -1.11 1.16 -11.42
CA VAL A 3 -2.42 0.55 -11.73
C VAL A 3 -3.47 1.64 -11.53
N ASP A 4 -4.56 1.60 -12.31
CA ASP A 4 -5.64 2.59 -12.23
C ASP A 4 -5.13 4.06 -12.36
N GLY A 5 -4.12 4.24 -13.20
CA GLY A 5 -3.56 5.55 -13.54
C GLY A 5 -2.75 6.20 -12.42
N THR A 6 -2.40 5.46 -11.36
CA THR A 6 -1.61 5.98 -10.24
C THR A 6 -0.60 4.97 -9.70
N VAL A 7 0.20 5.40 -8.73
CA VAL A 7 1.18 4.57 -8.03
C VAL A 7 0.50 3.70 -6.97
N TYR A 8 0.82 2.41 -7.01
CA TYR A 8 0.45 1.40 -6.02
C TYR A 8 1.67 0.96 -5.20
N LEU A 9 1.59 1.23 -3.89
CA LEU A 9 2.62 0.93 -2.89
C LEU A 9 2.27 -0.38 -2.17
N VAL A 10 3.02 -1.45 -2.44
CA VAL A 10 2.76 -2.78 -1.85
C VAL A 10 3.22 -2.82 -0.39
N SER A 11 2.31 -3.16 0.51
CA SER A 11 2.54 -3.27 1.96
C SER A 11 2.62 -4.75 2.40
N PRO A 12 3.45 -5.11 3.40
CA PRO A 12 4.33 -4.24 4.19
C PRO A 12 5.69 -3.97 3.54
N GLY A 13 6.00 -4.61 2.41
CA GLY A 13 7.35 -4.65 1.84
C GLY A 13 7.99 -3.28 1.57
N VAL A 14 7.21 -2.30 1.08
CA VAL A 14 7.74 -0.95 0.85
C VAL A 14 8.18 -0.27 2.14
N PHE A 15 7.43 -0.41 3.23
CA PHE A 15 7.75 0.20 4.51
C PHE A 15 8.86 -0.54 5.25
N GLN A 16 8.95 -1.86 5.05
CA GLN A 16 10.07 -2.66 5.55
C GLN A 16 11.38 -2.20 4.92
N ARG A 17 11.41 -2.01 3.59
CA ARG A 17 12.60 -1.51 2.90
C ARG A 17 12.96 -0.09 3.34
N TYR A 18 11.97 0.81 3.40
CA TYR A 18 12.17 2.18 3.86
C TYR A 18 12.76 2.23 5.28
N ALA A 19 12.25 1.42 6.20
CA ALA A 19 12.77 1.33 7.57
C ALA A 19 14.22 0.81 7.62
N GLN A 20 14.58 -0.17 6.78
CA GLN A 20 15.95 -0.69 6.68
C GLN A 20 16.94 0.36 6.17
N GLU A 21 16.54 1.18 5.20
CA GLU A 21 17.36 2.24 4.63
C GLU A 21 17.50 3.45 5.57
N HIS A 22 16.64 3.57 6.60
CA HIS A 22 16.59 4.71 7.51
C HIS A 22 16.61 4.28 8.99
N PRO A 23 17.78 3.84 9.51
CA PRO A 23 17.91 3.31 10.88
C PRO A 23 17.47 4.26 12.01
N GLN A 24 17.42 5.57 11.75
CA GLN A 24 16.90 6.57 12.69
C GLN A 24 15.43 6.34 13.06
N ILE A 25 14.66 5.67 12.18
CA ILE A 25 13.25 5.34 12.42
C ILE A 25 13.10 4.43 13.65
N ALA A 26 14.04 3.51 13.90
CA ALA A 26 13.96 2.58 15.02
C ALA A 26 13.82 3.27 16.38
N LYS A 27 14.52 4.41 16.56
CA LYS A 27 14.42 5.21 17.78
C LYS A 27 13.03 5.85 17.93
N LEU A 28 12.48 6.37 16.84
CA LEU A 28 11.15 7.00 16.84
C LEU A 28 10.03 5.97 17.03
N ALA A 29 10.16 4.81 16.39
CA ALA A 29 9.23 3.70 16.49
C ALA A 29 9.15 3.15 17.93
N LYS A 30 10.30 3.04 18.61
CA LYS A 30 10.39 2.61 20.00
C LYS A 30 9.60 3.52 20.95
N THR A 31 9.66 4.85 20.77
CA THR A 31 8.89 5.81 21.59
C THR A 31 7.39 5.59 21.47
N GLU A 32 6.91 5.17 20.30
CA GLU A 32 5.49 4.86 20.04
C GLU A 32 5.13 3.37 20.25
N LYS A 33 6.05 2.54 20.74
CA LYS A 33 5.88 1.09 20.92
C LYS A 33 5.45 0.34 19.64
N LEU A 34 5.97 0.77 18.50
CA LEU A 34 5.72 0.15 17.19
C LEU A 34 7.00 -0.51 16.66
N SER A 35 6.85 -1.49 15.77
CA SER A 35 7.97 -1.89 14.92
C SER A 35 8.28 -0.80 13.88
N ASP A 36 9.52 -0.76 13.41
CA ASP A 36 10.02 0.32 12.55
C ASP A 36 9.18 0.53 11.29
N TRP A 37 8.80 -0.56 10.62
CA TRP A 37 7.98 -0.49 9.41
C TRP A 37 6.53 -0.11 9.71
N GLN A 38 5.95 -0.54 10.84
CA GLN A 38 4.61 -0.13 11.26
C GLN A 38 4.56 1.35 11.60
N TRP A 39 5.61 1.88 12.24
CA TRP A 39 5.75 3.30 12.50
C TRP A 39 5.79 4.08 11.18
N ALA A 40 6.62 3.65 10.22
CA ALA A 40 6.71 4.30 8.92
C ALA A 40 5.37 4.29 8.17
N GLN A 41 4.68 3.15 8.15
CA GLN A 41 3.35 3.02 7.55
C GLN A 41 2.33 3.95 8.21
N LYS A 42 2.30 4.01 9.55
CA LYS A 42 1.40 4.91 10.29
C LYS A 42 1.70 6.39 10.02
N LYS A 43 2.97 6.76 9.85
CA LYS A 43 3.33 8.13 9.47
C LYS A 43 2.90 8.44 8.04
N PHE A 44 3.08 7.50 7.10
CA PHE A 44 2.59 7.65 5.74
C PHE A 44 1.06 7.86 5.72
N GLU A 45 0.29 7.04 6.44
CA GLU A 45 -1.18 7.21 6.51
C GLU A 45 -1.60 8.57 7.07
N LYS A 46 -0.83 9.13 8.00
CA LYS A 46 -1.07 10.47 8.55
C LYS A 46 -0.82 11.59 7.55
N LEU A 47 -0.03 11.37 6.50
CA LEU A 47 0.18 12.36 5.43
C LEU A 47 -1.07 12.53 4.55
N GLY A 48 -1.98 11.54 4.52
CA GLY A 48 -3.20 11.62 3.74
C GLY A 48 -3.00 11.64 2.22
N LEU A 49 -1.84 11.18 1.74
CA LEU A 49 -1.50 11.15 0.32
C LEU A 49 -2.08 9.93 -0.42
N HIS A 50 -2.65 8.96 0.31
CA HIS A 50 -3.28 7.77 -0.25
C HIS A 50 -4.78 7.96 -0.49
N ARG A 51 -5.33 7.24 -1.47
CA ARG A 51 -6.77 7.13 -1.69
C ARG A 51 -7.42 6.29 -0.59
N LYS A 52 -8.59 6.72 -0.12
CA LYS A 52 -9.47 5.92 0.74
C LYS A 52 -10.57 5.27 -0.08
N GLN A 53 -10.99 4.09 0.34
CA GLN A 53 -12.19 3.44 -0.18
C GLN A 53 -13.45 4.10 0.41
N ASP A 54 -14.60 3.85 -0.21
CA ASP A 54 -15.90 4.37 0.24
C ASP A 54 -16.28 3.89 1.64
N ASN A 55 -15.81 2.70 2.02
CA ASN A 55 -15.97 2.14 3.37
C ASN A 55 -14.99 2.73 4.42
N GLY A 56 -14.16 3.69 4.03
CA GLY A 56 -13.17 4.34 4.89
C GLY A 56 -11.84 3.59 5.05
N LEU A 57 -11.67 2.42 4.44
CA LEU A 57 -10.41 1.66 4.49
C LEU A 57 -9.34 2.28 3.58
N ASN A 58 -8.07 2.12 3.97
CA ASN A 58 -6.91 2.63 3.23
C ASN A 58 -6.24 1.60 2.31
N ILE A 59 -6.47 0.29 2.57
CA ILE A 59 -5.75 -0.81 1.93
C ILE A 59 -6.54 -1.36 0.76
N TRP A 60 -5.96 -1.26 -0.43
CA TRP A 60 -6.49 -1.76 -1.69
C TRP A 60 -5.89 -3.11 -2.04
N THR A 61 -6.73 -4.00 -2.58
CA THR A 61 -6.31 -5.29 -3.11
C THR A 61 -6.09 -5.19 -4.61
N CYS A 62 -4.92 -5.60 -5.07
CA CYS A 62 -4.61 -5.77 -6.47
C CYS A 62 -4.37 -7.25 -6.76
N GLU A 63 -4.93 -7.76 -7.85
CA GLU A 63 -4.58 -9.07 -8.38
C GLU A 63 -3.39 -8.93 -9.33
N VAL A 64 -2.39 -9.79 -9.16
CA VAL A 64 -1.26 -9.94 -10.07
C VAL A 64 -1.43 -11.25 -10.82
N THR A 65 -1.62 -11.19 -12.12
CA THR A 65 -1.78 -12.38 -12.97
C THR A 65 -0.44 -12.77 -13.58
N GLY A 66 0.08 -13.94 -13.18
CA GLY A 66 1.22 -14.56 -13.83
C GLY A 66 0.79 -15.64 -14.84
N PRO A 67 1.71 -16.15 -15.68
CA PRO A 67 1.40 -17.15 -16.71
C PRO A 67 0.78 -18.47 -16.20
N ARG A 68 0.95 -18.78 -14.91
CA ARG A 68 0.46 -20.04 -14.30
C ARG A 68 -0.49 -19.84 -13.14
N LYS A 69 -0.42 -18.70 -12.43
CA LYS A 69 -1.23 -18.42 -11.24
C LYS A 69 -1.39 -16.93 -11.02
N SER A 70 -2.54 -16.56 -10.47
CA SER A 70 -2.77 -15.23 -9.92
C SER A 70 -2.45 -15.17 -8.43
N ARG A 71 -2.15 -13.98 -7.93
CA ARG A 71 -1.97 -13.72 -6.50
C ARG A 71 -2.53 -12.35 -6.13
N ARG A 72 -3.08 -12.23 -4.92
CA ARG A 72 -3.49 -10.95 -4.35
C ARG A 72 -2.30 -10.24 -3.67
N LEU A 73 -2.16 -8.96 -3.96
CA LEU A 73 -1.31 -8.00 -3.26
C LEU A 73 -2.19 -7.02 -2.50
N HIS A 74 -1.66 -6.49 -1.40
CA HIS A 74 -2.32 -5.47 -0.59
C HIS A 74 -1.40 -4.26 -0.47
N GLY A 75 -1.99 -3.07 -0.49
CA GLY A 75 -1.20 -1.85 -0.59
C GLY A 75 -2.04 -0.59 -0.66
N TYR A 76 -1.37 0.53 -0.86
CA TYR A 76 -1.98 1.85 -0.96
C TYR A 76 -1.95 2.34 -2.40
N LEU A 77 -3.03 2.97 -2.86
CA LEU A 77 -3.01 3.80 -4.07
C LEU A 77 -2.71 5.24 -3.67
N LEU A 78 -1.82 5.91 -4.37
CA LEU A 78 -1.63 7.36 -4.19
C LEU A 78 -2.80 8.13 -4.81
N ALA A 79 -3.24 9.19 -4.14
CA ALA A 79 -4.23 10.12 -4.67
C ALA A 79 -3.68 10.81 -5.93
N ASP A 80 -2.42 11.21 -5.87
CA ASP A 80 -1.66 11.80 -6.98
C ASP A 80 -0.30 11.11 -7.12
N GLY A 81 -0.08 10.46 -8.27
CA GLY A 81 1.19 9.80 -8.59
C GLY A 81 2.33 10.77 -8.89
N SER A 82 2.02 12.03 -9.22
CA SER A 82 3.01 13.05 -9.57
C SER A 82 3.90 13.45 -8.39
N VAL A 83 3.43 13.22 -7.17
CA VAL A 83 4.18 13.40 -5.92
C VAL A 83 5.47 12.59 -5.90
N LEU A 84 5.54 11.48 -6.63
CA LEU A 84 6.75 10.66 -6.75
C LEU A 84 7.43 10.76 -8.11
N PHE A 85 6.68 11.01 -9.19
CA PHE A 85 7.20 10.96 -10.55
C PHE A 85 6.62 12.08 -11.40
N ASN A 86 7.46 12.95 -11.95
CA ASN A 86 7.01 14.07 -12.78
C ASN A 86 6.51 13.66 -14.18
N GLU A 87 6.74 12.42 -14.60
CA GLU A 87 6.37 11.91 -15.91
C GLU A 87 5.14 10.98 -15.83
N PRO A 88 4.30 10.93 -16.89
CA PRO A 88 3.17 10.01 -16.94
C PRO A 88 3.66 8.56 -16.93
N ILE A 89 3.18 7.77 -15.98
CA ILE A 89 3.59 6.37 -15.83
C ILE A 89 2.51 5.45 -16.39
N LEU A 90 2.91 4.52 -17.25
CA LEU A 90 2.01 3.51 -17.80
C LEU A 90 1.60 2.49 -16.73
N ASN A 91 0.34 2.07 -16.75
CA ASN A 91 -0.15 1.00 -15.87
C ASN A 91 0.55 -0.32 -16.18
N ASN A 92 0.77 -1.13 -15.15
CA ASN A 92 1.29 -2.48 -15.31
C ASN A 92 0.17 -3.39 -15.85
N PRO A 93 0.33 -4.03 -17.02
CA PRO A 93 -0.72 -4.84 -17.65
C PRO A 93 -1.04 -6.14 -16.89
N TYR A 94 -0.19 -6.54 -15.94
CA TYR A 94 -0.39 -7.73 -15.11
C TYR A 94 -1.02 -7.42 -13.76
N LEU A 95 -1.32 -6.16 -13.46
CA LEU A 95 -2.01 -5.75 -12.24
C LEU A 95 -3.41 -5.25 -12.55
N THR A 96 -4.37 -5.79 -11.79
CA THR A 96 -5.75 -5.33 -11.82
C THR A 96 -6.18 -4.94 -10.41
N LEU A 97 -6.76 -3.75 -10.26
CA LEU A 97 -7.36 -3.33 -8.99
C LEU A 97 -8.66 -4.11 -8.76
N SER A 98 -8.76 -4.82 -7.63
CA SER A 98 -9.99 -5.53 -7.29
C SER A 98 -11.01 -4.53 -6.75
N VAL A 99 -12.12 -4.34 -7.47
CA VAL A 99 -13.22 -3.49 -7.03
C VAL A 99 -14.03 -4.26 -5.99
N GLY A 100 -13.83 -3.92 -4.71
CA GLY A 100 -14.74 -4.22 -3.61
C GLY A 100 -15.15 -5.69 -3.41
N GLU A 101 -14.33 -6.48 -2.72
CA GLU A 101 -14.90 -7.44 -1.77
C GLU A 101 -15.03 -6.69 -0.44
N ALA A 102 -16.26 -6.33 -0.07
CA ALA A 102 -16.55 -6.07 1.33
C ALA A 102 -16.01 -7.28 2.11
N GLN A 103 -15.05 -7.04 2.99
CA GLN A 103 -14.55 -8.10 3.87
C GLN A 103 -15.74 -8.56 4.71
N SER A 104 -16.41 -9.63 4.28
CA SER A 104 -17.40 -10.33 5.08
C SER A 104 -16.64 -10.87 6.28
N ASN A 105 -16.81 -10.20 7.42
CA ASN A 105 -16.24 -10.60 8.68
C ASN A 105 -16.97 -11.88 9.13
N SER A 106 -16.51 -13.04 8.68
CA SER A 106 -16.97 -14.34 9.17
C SER A 106 -16.40 -14.54 10.58
N GLY A 107 -17.06 -13.95 11.57
CA GLY A 107 -16.96 -14.42 12.95
C GLY A 107 -17.53 -15.84 12.98
N ALA A 108 -16.65 -16.83 13.07
CA ALA A 108 -17.03 -18.19 13.43
C ALA A 108 -16.88 -18.30 14.96
N THR A 109 -18.06 -18.43 15.56
CA THR A 109 -18.42 -19.00 16.88
C THR A 109 -17.38 -19.87 17.56
#